data_AF-A0A3C1PXU0-F1
#
_entry.id   AF-A0A3C1PXU0-F1
#
_cell.length_a   1.000
_cell.length_b   1.000
_cell.length_c   1.000
_cell.angle_alpha   90.00
_cell.angle_beta   90.00
_cell.angle_gamma   90.00
#
_symmetry.space_group_name_H-M   'P 1'
#
loop_
_entity.id
_entity.type
_entity.pdbx_description
1 polymer ?
#
loop_
_entity_poly.entity_id
_entity_poly.type
_entity_poly.pdbx_seq_one_letter_code
_entity_poly.pdbx_strand_id
1 'polypeptide(L)'
;MEPFLYQSIGGGIVFFVGMIFAWRQGYLGWSGRGLWHLLVCLGVYFLFLGMTAFLQFAPMEEAPAQAYKGGAEHVLGSEGKTRGTKLDYGIMIGYFAIILIVGTWFGRRQKTTKDFFFGGQRFSGWLIGFSLVATTVGSYSFVKYSNKGFGYGLSSSQSYLNDWIWLPLLLFGWLPILYFSRVTSIPEYFGRRFNSKVRFWATMCVLVYLVGYVGVNLFTMGKVLNALLGWPIPTAALIVAVISATYVTAGGGG
;
A
#
# COMPACT_ATOMS: atom_id res chain seq x y z
N MET A 1 19.00 5.24 -24.89
CA MET A 1 18.73 6.16 -23.77
C MET A 1 18.57 5.32 -22.52
N GLU A 2 19.26 5.65 -21.43
CA GLU A 2 19.16 4.95 -20.14
C GLU A 2 17.69 4.91 -19.66
N PRO A 3 17.16 3.75 -19.20
CA PRO A 3 15.78 3.62 -18.70
C PRO A 3 15.41 4.64 -17.61
N PHE A 4 16.41 5.08 -16.84
CA PHE A 4 16.29 6.13 -15.84
C PHE A 4 15.99 7.50 -16.42
N LEU A 5 16.66 7.90 -17.50
CA LEU A 5 16.38 9.18 -18.14
C LEU A 5 14.93 9.20 -18.62
N TYR A 6 14.43 8.08 -19.14
CA TYR A 6 13.03 7.98 -19.54
C TYR A 6 12.06 8.09 -18.34
N GLN A 7 12.32 7.40 -17.23
CA GLN A 7 11.47 7.47 -16.03
C GLN A 7 11.53 8.84 -15.35
N SER A 8 12.71 9.43 -15.23
CA SER A 8 12.92 10.73 -14.60
C SER A 8 12.38 11.88 -15.45
N ILE A 9 12.52 11.81 -16.78
CA ILE A 9 11.95 12.81 -17.69
C ILE A 9 10.43 12.65 -17.74
N GLY A 10 9.92 11.43 -17.97
CA GLY A 10 8.48 11.16 -17.99
C GLY A 10 7.82 11.53 -16.67
N GLY A 11 8.46 11.20 -15.56
CA GLY A 11 7.97 11.53 -14.23
C GLY A 11 8.07 13.01 -13.87
N GLY A 12 9.16 13.66 -14.27
CA GLY A 12 9.29 15.11 -14.16
C GLY A 12 8.16 15.83 -14.90
N ILE A 13 7.83 15.41 -16.12
CA ILE A 13 6.72 15.98 -16.90
C ILE A 13 5.39 15.85 -16.13
N VAL A 14 5.08 14.66 -15.61
CA VAL A 14 3.84 14.43 -14.83
C VAL A 14 3.80 15.28 -13.56
N PHE A 15 4.92 15.38 -12.85
CA PHE A 15 5.07 16.20 -11.65
C PHE A 15 4.82 17.69 -11.96
N PHE A 16 5.45 18.21 -13.02
CA PHE A 16 5.27 19.60 -13.46
C PHE A 16 3.85 19.89 -13.93
N VAL A 17 3.20 18.95 -14.64
CA VAL A 17 1.78 19.08 -14.99
C VAL A 17 0.93 19.20 -13.72
N GLY A 18 1.16 18.36 -12.71
CA GLY A 18 0.49 18.46 -11.41
C GLY A 18 0.71 19.81 -10.73
N MET A 19 1.94 20.35 -10.78
CA MET A 19 2.24 21.68 -10.27
C MET A 19 1.53 22.80 -11.05
N ILE A 20 1.42 22.69 -12.37
CA ILE A 20 0.69 23.68 -13.19
C ILE A 20 -0.79 23.70 -12.77
N PHE A 21 -1.39 22.54 -12.51
CA PHE A 21 -2.75 22.47 -11.96
C PHE A 21 -2.85 23.11 -10.57
N ALA A 22 -1.90 22.84 -9.68
CA ALA A 22 -1.84 23.44 -8.35
C ALA A 22 -1.70 24.98 -8.40
N TRP A 23 -0.93 25.49 -9.35
CA TRP A 23 -0.78 26.91 -9.61
C TRP A 23 -2.08 27.55 -10.09
N ARG A 24 -2.75 26.92 -11.07
CA ARG A 24 -4.03 27.41 -11.59
C ARG A 24 -5.14 27.41 -10.56
N GLN A 25 -5.08 26.52 -9.56
CA GLN A 25 -6.03 26.48 -8.45
C GLN A 25 -5.67 27.42 -7.29
N GLY A 26 -4.57 28.18 -7.40
CA GLY A 26 -4.16 29.17 -6.39
C GLY A 26 -3.52 28.57 -5.12
N TYR A 27 -3.20 27.27 -5.12
CA TYR A 27 -2.51 26.61 -4.01
C TYR A 27 -1.02 26.91 -3.97
N LEU A 28 -0.43 27.24 -5.12
CA LEU A 28 0.96 27.68 -5.27
C LEU A 28 0.99 29.16 -5.60
N GLY A 29 1.98 29.87 -5.07
CA GLY A 29 2.19 31.28 -5.35
C GLY A 29 3.55 31.76 -4.87
N TRP A 30 3.92 32.97 -5.27
CA TRP A 30 5.21 33.57 -4.94
C TRP A 30 5.27 34.22 -3.55
N SER A 31 4.15 34.25 -2.80
CA SER A 31 4.05 34.94 -1.51
C SER A 31 3.20 34.17 -0.50
N GLY A 32 3.51 34.33 0.78
CA GLY A 32 2.77 33.75 1.90
C GLY A 32 2.81 32.21 1.96
N ARG A 33 1.67 31.59 2.29
CA ARG A 33 1.55 30.12 2.41
C ARG A 33 1.74 29.40 1.08
N GLY A 34 1.42 30.04 -0.05
CA GLY A 34 1.61 29.47 -1.38
C GLY A 34 3.08 29.22 -1.73
N LEU A 35 4.00 30.07 -1.23
CA LEU A 35 5.44 29.88 -1.40
C LEU A 35 5.92 28.70 -0.55
N TRP A 36 5.41 28.55 0.67
CA TRP A 36 5.75 27.43 1.53
C TRP A 36 5.31 26.09 0.92
N HIS A 37 4.09 26.01 0.38
CA HIS A 37 3.62 24.82 -0.33
C HIS A 37 4.48 24.48 -1.56
N LEU A 38 4.93 25.51 -2.30
CA LEU A 38 5.83 25.35 -3.44
C LEU A 38 7.19 24.80 -3.02
N LEU A 39 7.79 25.37 -1.98
CA LEU A 39 9.08 24.93 -1.45
C LEU A 39 9.01 23.51 -0.90
N VAL A 40 7.92 23.13 -0.24
CA VAL A 40 7.71 21.75 0.23
C VAL A 40 7.59 20.80 -0.95
N CYS A 41 6.80 21.12 -1.98
CA CYS A 41 6.65 20.25 -3.16
C CYS A 41 7.97 20.08 -3.90
N LEU A 42 8.70 21.18 -4.15
CA LEU A 42 10.00 21.13 -4.82
C LEU A 42 11.07 20.47 -3.94
N GLY A 43 11.07 20.72 -2.63
CA GLY A 43 12.00 20.09 -1.70
C GLY A 43 11.83 18.57 -1.67
N VAL A 44 10.58 18.10 -1.64
CA VAL A 44 10.25 16.67 -1.76
C VAL A 44 10.70 16.14 -3.13
N TYR A 45 10.41 16.84 -4.22
CA TYR A 45 10.87 16.47 -5.57
C TYR A 45 12.39 16.27 -5.64
N PHE A 46 13.17 17.25 -5.18
CA PHE A 46 14.62 17.21 -5.22
C PHE A 46 15.21 16.16 -4.29
N LEU A 47 14.62 15.96 -3.09
CA LEU A 47 15.01 14.88 -2.19
C LEU A 47 14.87 13.53 -2.89
N PHE A 48 13.70 13.26 -3.46
CA PHE A 48 13.42 12.00 -4.12
C PHE A 48 14.25 11.81 -5.39
N LEU A 49 14.41 12.85 -6.22
CA LEU A 49 15.27 12.79 -7.40
C LEU A 49 16.72 12.51 -7.01
N GLY A 50 17.21 13.18 -5.96
CA GLY A 50 18.53 12.93 -5.37
C GLY A 50 18.69 11.49 -4.88
N MET A 51 17.69 10.94 -4.18
CA MET A 51 17.71 9.53 -3.75
C MET A 51 17.71 8.57 -4.93
N THR A 52 16.91 8.82 -5.96
CA THR A 52 16.87 7.95 -7.15
C THR A 52 18.17 7.99 -7.95
N ALA A 53 18.78 9.18 -8.07
CA ALA A 53 20.09 9.33 -8.71
C ALA A 53 21.17 8.64 -7.87
N PHE A 54 21.15 8.81 -6.54
CA PHE A 54 22.08 8.13 -5.64
C PHE A 54 21.96 6.61 -5.75
N LEU A 55 20.75 6.04 -5.67
CA LEU A 55 20.56 4.58 -5.75
C LEU A 55 20.97 3.99 -7.11
N GLN A 56 21.03 4.82 -8.16
CA GLN A 56 21.43 4.37 -9.49
C GLN A 56 22.93 4.51 -9.77
N PHE A 57 23.57 5.55 -9.25
CA PHE A 57 24.99 5.84 -9.48
C PHE A 57 25.89 5.45 -8.28
N ALA A 58 25.32 5.05 -7.15
CA ALA A 58 26.10 4.53 -6.03
C ALA A 58 26.86 3.27 -6.48
N PRO A 59 28.14 3.12 -6.10
CA PRO A 59 28.91 1.91 -6.39
C PRO A 59 28.20 0.75 -5.72
N MET A 60 27.56 -0.08 -6.54
CA MET A 60 26.77 -1.20 -6.08
C MET A 60 27.73 -2.36 -5.84
N GLU A 61 28.26 -2.43 -4.63
CA GLU A 61 28.83 -3.67 -4.13
C GLU A 61 27.66 -4.64 -3.97
N GLU A 62 27.42 -5.46 -5.00
CA GLU A 62 26.65 -6.68 -4.85
C GLU A 62 27.39 -7.50 -3.79
N ALA A 63 26.99 -7.37 -2.53
CA ALA A 63 27.33 -8.37 -1.55
C ALA A 63 26.89 -9.69 -2.19
N PRO A 64 27.81 -10.61 -2.51
CA PRO A 64 27.47 -11.82 -3.26
C PRO A 64 26.34 -12.44 -2.48
N ALA A 65 25.21 -12.70 -3.14
CA ALA A 65 24.03 -13.23 -2.49
C ALA A 65 24.49 -14.42 -1.65
N GLN A 66 24.64 -14.19 -0.33
CA GLN A 66 24.96 -15.26 0.57
C GLN A 66 23.63 -15.99 0.67
N ALA A 67 23.43 -16.93 -0.28
CA ALA A 67 22.47 -17.98 -0.11
C ALA A 67 22.71 -18.46 1.32
N TYR A 68 21.69 -18.33 2.15
CA TYR A 68 21.74 -18.75 3.54
C TYR A 68 22.43 -20.12 3.57
N LYS A 69 23.66 -20.16 4.10
CA LYS A 69 24.51 -21.36 4.13
C LYS A 69 24.15 -22.29 5.29
N GLY A 70 23.12 -21.97 6.05
CA GLY A 70 22.37 -23.04 6.67
C GLY A 70 21.66 -23.75 5.54
N GLY A 71 21.92 -25.03 5.36
CA GLY A 71 21.08 -25.81 4.46
C GLY A 71 19.62 -25.60 4.84
N ALA A 72 18.72 -25.93 3.92
CA ALA A 72 17.32 -25.99 4.25
C ALA A 72 17.15 -26.76 5.58
N GLU A 73 17.97 -27.79 5.85
CA GLU A 73 18.26 -28.51 7.11
C GLU A 73 18.46 -27.70 8.43
N HIS A 74 19.07 -26.50 8.41
CA HIS A 74 19.45 -25.75 9.61
C HIS A 74 18.28 -24.90 10.16
N VAL A 75 17.27 -24.66 9.32
CA VAL A 75 15.95 -24.09 9.66
C VAL A 75 14.87 -25.17 9.54
N LEU A 76 14.96 -26.08 8.57
CA LEU A 76 14.19 -27.32 8.39
C LEU A 76 14.91 -28.37 9.21
N GLY A 77 14.69 -28.34 10.53
CA GLY A 77 14.88 -29.56 11.30
C GLY A 77 14.26 -30.70 10.52
N SER A 78 15.10 -31.63 10.10
CA SER A 78 14.63 -32.94 9.67
C SER A 78 13.66 -33.43 10.74
N GLU A 79 12.53 -33.94 10.30
CA GLU A 79 11.37 -34.41 11.06
C GLU A 79 10.17 -33.43 11.16
N GLY A 80 9.05 -33.91 10.63
CA GLY A 80 7.74 -33.25 10.59
C GLY A 80 7.13 -32.95 11.96
N LYS A 81 7.69 -31.97 12.67
CA LYS A 81 7.06 -31.30 13.82
C LYS A 81 7.05 -29.81 13.58
N THR A 82 5.86 -29.23 13.73
CA THR A 82 5.59 -27.80 13.64
C THR A 82 6.65 -26.95 14.36
N ARG A 83 7.29 -26.05 13.62
CA ARG A 83 8.46 -25.25 14.04
C ARG A 83 8.19 -24.16 15.07
N GLY A 84 6.93 -23.83 15.32
CA GLY A 84 6.57 -22.74 16.24
C GLY A 84 6.97 -23.05 17.68
N THR A 85 7.76 -22.18 18.29
CA THR A 85 7.96 -22.18 19.74
C THR A 85 6.62 -21.85 20.41
N LYS A 86 6.38 -22.32 21.63
CA LYS A 86 5.17 -21.95 22.40
C LYS A 86 4.96 -20.43 22.48
N LEU A 87 6.06 -19.67 22.45
CA LEU A 87 6.09 -18.21 22.40
C LEU A 87 5.56 -17.66 21.06
N ASP A 88 5.89 -18.28 19.92
CA ASP A 88 5.41 -17.87 18.59
C ASP A 88 3.90 -18.04 18.47
N TYR A 89 3.37 -19.17 18.97
CA TYR A 89 1.94 -19.40 19.05
C TYR A 89 1.24 -18.42 20.00
N GLY A 90 1.87 -18.10 21.14
CA GLY A 90 1.35 -17.10 22.08
C GLY A 90 1.25 -15.70 21.47
N ILE A 91 2.30 -15.26 20.76
CA ILE A 91 2.29 -13.97 20.05
C ILE A 91 1.23 -13.98 18.95
N MET A 92 1.12 -15.06 18.17
CA MET A 92 0.16 -15.17 17.09
C MET A 92 -1.29 -15.10 17.60
N ILE A 93 -1.62 -15.88 18.62
CA ILE A 93 -2.95 -15.87 19.25
C ILE A 93 -3.22 -14.48 19.86
N GLY A 94 -2.24 -13.90 20.56
CA GLY A 94 -2.36 -12.56 21.14
C GLY A 94 -2.63 -11.48 20.09
N TYR A 95 -1.91 -11.52 18.96
CA TYR A 95 -2.09 -10.59 17.84
C TYR A 95 -3.50 -10.70 17.24
N PHE A 96 -3.97 -11.90 16.94
CA PHE A 96 -5.33 -12.11 16.41
C PHE A 96 -6.40 -11.71 17.43
N ALA A 97 -6.20 -11.99 18.72
CA ALA A 97 -7.12 -11.59 19.78
C ALA A 97 -7.21 -10.06 19.90
N ILE A 98 -6.08 -9.34 19.89
CA ILE A 98 -6.06 -7.87 19.93
C ILE A 98 -6.80 -7.29 18.73
N ILE A 99 -6.55 -7.81 17.52
CA ILE A 99 -7.24 -7.33 16.30
C ILE A 99 -8.75 -7.55 16.39
N LEU A 100 -9.18 -8.72 16.86
CA LEU A 100 -10.61 -9.01 17.04
C LEU A 100 -11.25 -8.12 18.11
N ILE A 101 -10.57 -7.87 19.24
CA ILE A 101 -11.07 -6.97 20.29
C ILE A 101 -11.18 -5.54 19.79
N VAL A 102 -10.14 -5.03 19.12
CA VAL A 102 -10.14 -3.67 18.56
C VAL A 102 -11.22 -3.57 17.47
N GLY A 103 -11.30 -4.55 16.56
CA GLY A 103 -12.31 -4.59 15.50
C GLY A 103 -13.73 -4.57 16.04
N THR A 104 -14.04 -5.42 17.01
CA THR A 104 -15.37 -5.47 17.64
C THR A 104 -15.66 -4.20 18.45
N TRP A 105 -14.67 -3.62 19.14
CA TRP A 105 -14.85 -2.39 19.91
C TRP A 105 -15.15 -1.17 19.04
N PHE A 106 -14.47 -1.03 17.91
CA PHE A 106 -14.74 0.02 16.93
C PHE A 106 -16.03 -0.23 16.14
N GLY A 107 -16.34 -1.48 15.79
CA GLY A 107 -17.59 -1.87 15.14
C GLY A 107 -18.84 -1.47 15.95
N ARG A 108 -18.80 -1.64 17.28
CA ARG A 108 -19.89 -1.23 18.19
C ARG A 108 -20.17 0.28 18.23
N ARG A 109 -19.26 1.12 17.69
CA ARG A 109 -19.40 2.58 17.69
C ARG A 109 -19.94 3.14 16.36
N GLN A 110 -20.05 2.32 15.31
CA GLN A 110 -20.59 2.73 14.01
C GLN A 110 -22.09 2.43 13.98
N LYS A 111 -22.94 3.47 13.98
CA LYS A 111 -24.41 3.34 13.99
C LYS A 111 -25.07 3.74 12.67
N THR A 112 -24.30 4.31 11.73
CA THR A 112 -24.83 4.89 10.51
C THR A 112 -23.90 4.59 9.34
N THR A 113 -24.44 4.22 8.18
CA THR A 113 -23.66 3.94 6.95
C THR A 113 -22.76 5.12 6.55
N LYS A 114 -23.19 6.36 6.80
CA LYS A 114 -22.37 7.56 6.57
C LYS A 114 -21.17 7.66 7.53
N ASP A 115 -21.31 7.25 8.78
CA ASP A 115 -20.20 7.23 9.74
C ASP A 115 -19.20 6.12 9.38
N PHE A 116 -19.70 4.99 8.87
CA PHE A 116 -18.88 3.89 8.37
C PHE A 116 -18.06 4.28 7.13
N PHE A 117 -18.68 4.92 6.13
CA PHE A 117 -17.99 5.29 4.89
C PHE A 117 -17.15 6.58 4.99
N PHE A 118 -17.55 7.55 5.81
CA PHE A 118 -16.86 8.85 5.90
C PHE A 118 -16.12 9.08 7.21
N GLY A 119 -16.17 8.15 8.17
CA GLY A 119 -15.50 8.29 9.46
C GLY A 119 -15.92 9.53 10.25
N GLY A 120 -17.13 10.04 9.98
CA GLY A 120 -17.63 11.30 10.53
C GLY A 120 -16.86 12.56 10.10
N GLN A 121 -15.98 12.52 9.10
CA GLN A 121 -15.12 13.64 8.67
C GLN A 121 -14.22 14.24 9.78
N ARG A 122 -13.97 13.49 10.87
CA ARG A 122 -13.21 13.97 12.04
C ARG A 122 -11.73 13.60 12.02
N PHE A 123 -11.25 12.91 11.00
CA PHE A 123 -9.87 12.46 10.94
C PHE A 123 -8.93 13.57 10.49
N SER A 124 -7.83 13.73 11.22
CA SER A 124 -6.77 14.66 10.85
C SER A 124 -6.05 14.18 9.59
N GLY A 125 -5.59 15.12 8.75
CA GLY A 125 -4.97 14.81 7.45
C GLY A 125 -3.77 13.86 7.53
N TRP A 126 -2.99 13.92 8.61
CA TRP A 126 -1.85 13.00 8.82
C TRP A 126 -2.32 11.54 9.01
N LEU A 127 -3.42 11.34 9.74
CA LEU A 127 -3.97 10.00 10.00
C LEU A 127 -4.55 9.39 8.71
N ILE A 128 -5.18 10.23 7.87
CA ILE A 128 -5.64 9.82 6.53
C ILE A 128 -4.43 9.42 5.67
N GLY A 129 -3.33 10.17 5.74
CA GLY A 129 -2.07 9.83 5.05
C GLY A 129 -1.53 8.47 5.46
N PHE A 130 -1.42 8.19 6.76
CA PHE A 130 -0.99 6.86 7.24
C PHE A 130 -1.95 5.75 6.81
N SER A 131 -3.26 5.99 6.80
CA SER A 131 -4.24 5.00 6.34
C SER A 131 -4.08 4.69 4.84
N LEU A 132 -3.80 5.70 4.02
CA LEU A 132 -3.55 5.51 2.59
C LEU A 132 -2.32 4.63 2.37
N VAL A 133 -1.21 4.92 3.06
CA VAL A 133 0.01 4.11 2.99
C VAL A 133 -0.22 2.69 3.52
N ALA A 134 -0.93 2.53 4.64
CA ALA A 134 -1.26 1.22 5.19
C ALA A 134 -2.12 0.38 4.22
N THR A 135 -2.94 1.03 3.39
CA THR A 135 -3.78 0.35 2.40
C THR A 135 -2.98 -0.13 1.19
N THR A 136 -1.94 0.60 0.78
CA THR A 136 -1.10 0.21 -0.36
C THR A 136 -0.04 -0.84 0.00
N VAL A 137 0.36 -0.90 1.28
CA VAL A 137 1.36 -1.84 1.77
C VAL A 137 0.69 -3.10 2.32
N GLY A 138 0.65 -4.15 1.50
CA GLY A 138 0.13 -5.47 1.87
C GLY A 138 1.21 -6.54 2.10
N SER A 139 0.77 -7.74 2.49
CA SER A 139 1.62 -8.92 2.72
C SER A 139 2.37 -9.34 1.45
N TYR A 140 1.69 -9.24 0.30
CA TYR A 140 2.30 -9.48 -1.02
C TYR A 140 3.48 -8.54 -1.27
N SER A 141 3.28 -7.24 -1.02
CA SER A 141 4.33 -6.22 -1.16
C SER A 141 5.51 -6.58 -0.28
N PHE A 142 5.30 -6.84 1.01
CA PHE A 142 6.38 -7.18 1.94
C PHE A 142 7.27 -8.32 1.42
N VAL A 143 6.70 -9.47 1.05
CA VAL A 143 7.47 -10.63 0.55
C VAL A 143 8.16 -10.31 -0.79
N LYS A 144 7.48 -9.61 -1.70
CA LYS A 144 8.05 -9.23 -3.00
C LYS A 144 9.29 -8.34 -2.83
N TYR A 145 9.20 -7.34 -1.96
CA TYR A 145 10.28 -6.38 -1.77
C TYR A 145 11.41 -6.93 -0.92
N SER A 146 11.13 -7.76 0.10
CA SER A 146 12.20 -8.49 0.81
C SER A 146 12.99 -9.37 -0.15
N ASN A 147 12.32 -10.11 -1.04
CA ASN A 147 13.00 -10.94 -2.04
C ASN A 147 13.88 -10.10 -2.99
N LYS A 148 13.38 -8.94 -3.44
CA LYS A 148 14.17 -8.02 -4.28
C LYS A 148 15.32 -7.36 -3.49
N GLY A 149 15.14 -7.08 -2.21
CA GLY A 149 16.17 -6.55 -1.33
C GLY A 149 17.30 -7.55 -1.08
N PHE A 150 16.98 -8.84 -0.94
CA PHE A 150 18.01 -9.88 -0.84
C PHE A 150 18.81 -10.06 -2.14
N GLY A 151 18.17 -9.94 -3.30
CA GLY A 151 18.84 -10.11 -4.59
C GLY A 151 19.65 -8.89 -5.03
N TYR A 152 19.12 -7.68 -4.83
CA TYR A 152 19.68 -6.44 -5.41
C TYR A 152 20.12 -5.42 -4.35
N GLY A 153 20.07 -5.77 -3.07
CA GLY A 153 20.45 -4.88 -1.97
C GLY A 153 19.57 -3.61 -1.91
N LEU A 154 20.18 -2.50 -1.49
CA LEU A 154 19.51 -1.20 -1.34
C LEU A 154 18.93 -0.65 -2.64
N SER A 155 19.47 -1.06 -3.80
CA SER A 155 18.99 -0.61 -5.12
C SER A 155 17.54 -1.01 -5.39
N SER A 156 17.06 -2.09 -4.77
CA SER A 156 15.66 -2.54 -4.86
C SER A 156 14.65 -1.49 -4.36
N SER A 157 15.07 -0.59 -3.46
CA SER A 157 14.25 0.50 -2.91
C SER A 157 13.81 1.52 -3.97
N GLN A 158 14.50 1.58 -5.10
CA GLN A 158 14.14 2.41 -6.25
C GLN A 158 12.71 2.15 -6.74
N SER A 159 12.23 0.91 -6.58
CA SER A 159 10.87 0.52 -6.98
C SER A 159 9.77 1.23 -6.15
N TYR A 160 10.06 1.58 -4.89
CA TYR A 160 9.13 2.34 -4.05
C TYR A 160 9.27 3.85 -4.25
N LEU A 161 10.49 4.32 -4.51
CA LEU A 161 10.69 5.74 -4.72
C LEU A 161 9.91 6.19 -5.96
N ASN A 162 9.89 5.44 -7.08
CA ASN A 162 9.24 5.87 -8.32
C ASN A 162 7.79 6.40 -8.17
N ASP A 163 7.03 5.92 -7.18
CA ASP A 163 5.65 6.34 -6.91
C ASP A 163 5.51 7.85 -6.58
N TRP A 164 6.59 8.55 -6.17
CA TRP A 164 6.57 9.98 -5.85
C TRP A 164 6.16 10.87 -7.04
N ILE A 165 6.40 10.40 -8.26
CA ILE A 165 6.07 11.08 -9.52
C ILE A 165 4.56 11.36 -9.64
N TRP A 166 3.74 10.41 -9.19
CA TRP A 166 2.28 10.48 -9.34
C TRP A 166 1.61 11.30 -8.24
N LEU A 167 2.31 11.53 -7.12
CA LEU A 167 1.76 12.13 -5.92
C LEU A 167 1.18 13.55 -6.14
N PRO A 168 1.84 14.50 -6.84
CA PRO A 168 1.25 15.83 -7.06
C PRO A 168 0.07 15.79 -8.03
N LEU A 169 0.11 14.93 -9.04
CA LEU A 169 -1.01 14.77 -9.95
C LEU A 169 -2.25 14.26 -9.20
N LEU A 170 -2.06 13.31 -8.29
CA LEU A 170 -3.12 12.80 -7.44
C LEU A 170 -3.61 13.88 -6.45
N LEU A 171 -2.71 14.61 -5.78
CA LEU A 171 -3.07 15.60 -4.76
C LEU A 171 -3.72 16.87 -5.32
N PHE A 172 -3.24 17.37 -6.46
CA PHE A 172 -3.69 18.65 -7.01
C PHE A 172 -4.62 18.50 -8.23
N GLY A 173 -4.53 17.39 -8.95
CA GLY A 173 -5.41 17.09 -10.08
C GLY A 173 -6.63 16.31 -9.64
N TRP A 174 -6.42 15.08 -9.15
CA TRP A 174 -7.50 14.13 -8.93
C TRP A 174 -8.29 14.37 -7.63
N LEU A 175 -7.60 14.65 -6.53
CA LEU A 175 -8.22 14.83 -5.22
C LEU A 175 -9.23 15.99 -5.17
N PRO A 176 -8.96 17.19 -5.76
CA PRO A 176 -9.94 18.26 -5.79
C PRO A 176 -11.17 17.89 -6.63
N ILE A 177 -10.98 17.21 -7.76
CA ILE A 177 -12.11 16.75 -8.60
C ILE A 177 -13.02 15.82 -7.80
N LEU A 178 -12.47 14.84 -7.08
CA LEU A 178 -13.25 13.93 -6.24
C LEU A 178 -13.96 14.67 -5.10
N TYR A 179 -13.26 15.60 -4.44
CA TYR A 179 -13.81 16.37 -3.33
C TYR A 179 -14.98 17.26 -3.75
N PHE A 180 -14.81 18.05 -4.82
CA PHE A 180 -15.86 18.94 -5.33
C PHE A 180 -17.02 18.18 -5.99
N SER A 181 -16.75 17.02 -6.60
CA SER A 181 -17.81 16.20 -7.21
C SER A 181 -18.71 15.49 -6.20
N ARG A 182 -18.36 15.50 -4.90
CA ARG A 182 -19.11 14.82 -3.81
C ARG A 182 -19.51 13.39 -4.20
N VAL A 183 -18.59 12.67 -4.82
CA VAL A 183 -18.74 11.26 -5.21
C VAL A 183 -18.28 10.38 -4.06
N THR A 184 -18.98 9.27 -3.82
CA THR A 184 -18.62 8.35 -2.73
C THR A 184 -17.66 7.27 -3.20
N SER A 185 -17.60 7.01 -4.51
CA SER A 185 -16.73 5.99 -5.10
C SER A 185 -16.22 6.38 -6.49
N ILE A 186 -15.08 5.82 -6.90
CA ILE A 186 -14.48 6.05 -8.22
C ILE A 186 -15.41 5.58 -9.36
N PRO A 187 -16.05 4.39 -9.30
CA PRO A 187 -16.98 3.99 -10.36
C PRO A 187 -18.19 4.91 -10.48
N GLU A 188 -18.65 5.53 -9.39
CA GLU A 188 -19.72 6.52 -9.43
C GLU A 188 -19.30 7.78 -10.19
N TYR A 189 -18.05 8.25 -10.01
CA TYR A 189 -17.49 9.35 -10.80
C TYR A 189 -17.53 9.04 -12.29
N PHE A 190 -17.08 7.85 -12.71
CA PHE A 190 -17.16 7.42 -14.11
C PHE A 190 -18.60 7.35 -14.63
N GLY A 191 -19.55 6.95 -13.78
CA GLY A 191 -20.98 6.94 -14.11
C GLY A 191 -21.56 8.32 -14.38
N ARG A 192 -21.22 9.30 -13.52
CA ARG A 192 -21.67 10.70 -13.69
C ARG A 192 -21.02 11.38 -14.90
N ARG A 193 -19.75 11.05 -15.20
CA ARG A 193 -18.98 11.70 -16.27
C ARG A 193 -19.24 11.14 -17.66
N PHE A 194 -19.46 9.82 -17.78
CA PHE A 194 -19.59 9.15 -19.07
C PHE A 194 -21.00 8.60 -19.28
N ASN A 195 -21.37 7.52 -18.58
CA ASN A 195 -22.69 6.86 -18.67
C ASN A 195 -22.82 5.72 -17.64
N SER A 196 -24.06 5.25 -17.39
CA SER A 196 -24.33 4.10 -16.50
C SER A 196 -23.64 2.80 -16.93
N LYS A 197 -23.51 2.55 -18.25
CA LYS A 197 -22.78 1.38 -18.77
C LYS A 197 -21.30 1.39 -18.37
N VAL A 198 -20.66 2.55 -18.37
CA VAL A 198 -19.24 2.69 -17.97
C VAL A 198 -19.09 2.47 -16.47
N ARG A 199 -20.04 2.92 -15.66
CA ARG A 199 -20.07 2.61 -14.21
C ARG A 199 -20.11 1.12 -13.95
N PHE A 200 -20.94 0.37 -14.67
CA PHE A 200 -21.03 -1.08 -14.52
C PHE A 200 -19.69 -1.76 -14.82
N TRP A 201 -19.08 -1.45 -15.97
CA TRP A 201 -17.77 -2.00 -16.35
C TRP A 201 -16.65 -1.59 -15.40
N ALA A 202 -16.59 -0.32 -14.99
CA ALA A 202 -15.61 0.16 -14.02
C ALA A 202 -15.74 -0.57 -12.67
N THR A 203 -16.99 -0.77 -12.20
CA THR A 203 -17.25 -1.52 -10.96
C THR A 203 -16.81 -2.98 -11.11
N MET A 204 -17.14 -3.63 -12.23
CA MET A 204 -16.76 -5.02 -12.51
C MET A 204 -15.24 -5.20 -12.54
N CYS A 205 -14.52 -4.33 -13.23
CA CYS A 205 -13.05 -4.36 -13.28
C CYS A 205 -12.43 -4.18 -11.89
N VAL A 206 -12.96 -3.25 -11.09
CA VAL A 206 -12.49 -3.02 -9.71
C VAL A 206 -12.76 -4.24 -8.83
N LEU A 207 -13.93 -4.87 -8.96
CA LEU A 207 -14.25 -6.09 -8.20
C LEU A 207 -13.32 -7.25 -8.56
N VAL A 208 -13.09 -7.50 -9.85
CA VAL A 208 -12.17 -8.55 -10.31
C VAL A 208 -10.75 -8.28 -9.79
N TYR A 209 -10.28 -7.03 -9.90
CA TYR A 209 -8.99 -6.63 -9.35
C TYR A 209 -8.91 -6.87 -7.83
N LEU A 210 -9.94 -6.49 -7.08
CA LEU A 210 -9.96 -6.61 -5.62
C LEU A 210 -9.97 -8.07 -5.17
N VAL A 211 -10.74 -8.93 -5.84
CA VAL A 211 -10.74 -10.38 -5.58
C VAL A 211 -9.36 -10.97 -5.85
N GLY A 212 -8.73 -10.62 -6.98
CA GLY A 212 -7.36 -11.07 -7.29
C GLY A 212 -6.33 -10.55 -6.28
N TYR A 213 -6.41 -9.28 -5.91
CA TYR A 213 -5.50 -8.65 -4.95
C TYR A 213 -5.60 -9.30 -3.57
N VAL A 214 -6.81 -9.51 -3.05
CA VAL A 214 -7.04 -10.20 -1.76
C VAL A 214 -6.57 -11.65 -1.84
N GLY A 215 -6.86 -12.36 -2.93
CA GLY A 215 -6.43 -13.74 -3.14
C GLY A 215 -4.90 -13.89 -3.12
N VAL A 216 -4.17 -13.01 -3.81
CA VAL A 216 -2.70 -13.01 -3.80
C VAL A 216 -2.16 -12.72 -2.39
N ASN A 217 -2.75 -11.77 -1.65
CA ASN A 217 -2.32 -11.47 -0.28
C ASN A 217 -2.53 -12.67 0.67
N LEU A 218 -3.68 -13.35 0.59
CA LEU A 218 -3.98 -14.54 1.39
C LEU A 218 -3.02 -15.68 1.06
N PHE A 219 -2.73 -15.90 -0.22
CA PHE A 219 -1.79 -16.93 -0.66
C PHE A 219 -0.35 -16.64 -0.18
N THR A 220 0.10 -15.37 -0.29
CA THR A 220 1.41 -14.97 0.23
C THR A 220 1.49 -15.16 1.74
N MET A 221 0.43 -14.82 2.50
CA MET A 221 0.38 -15.09 3.93
C MET A 221 0.48 -16.58 4.24
N GLY A 222 -0.24 -17.43 3.50
CA GLY A 222 -0.13 -18.88 3.63
C GLY A 222 1.30 -19.42 3.40
N LYS A 223 2.03 -18.84 2.43
CA LYS A 223 3.46 -19.16 2.22
C LYS A 223 4.35 -18.75 3.40
N VAL A 224 4.11 -17.58 3.97
CA VAL A 224 4.86 -17.11 5.16
C VAL A 224 4.60 -18.04 6.35
N LEU A 225 3.33 -18.40 6.60
CA LEU A 225 2.94 -19.34 7.65
C LEU A 225 3.51 -20.74 7.43
N ASN A 226 3.59 -21.21 6.18
CA ASN A 226 4.25 -22.46 5.85
C ASN A 226 5.75 -22.41 6.18
N ALA A 227 6.43 -21.32 5.84
CA ALA A 227 7.86 -21.15 6.15
C ALA A 227 8.12 -21.10 7.67
N LEU A 228 7.23 -20.45 8.43
CA LEU A 228 7.39 -20.26 9.88
C LEU A 228 6.93 -21.48 10.72
N LEU A 229 5.78 -22.07 10.42
CA LEU A 229 5.15 -23.12 11.22
C LEU A 229 5.17 -24.50 10.57
N GLY A 230 5.42 -24.59 9.27
CA GLY A 230 5.37 -25.84 8.49
C GLY A 230 3.96 -26.26 8.06
N TRP A 231 2.94 -25.43 8.27
CA TRP A 231 1.56 -25.77 7.92
C TRP A 231 1.34 -25.81 6.40
N PRO A 232 0.51 -26.73 5.86
CA PRO A 232 0.18 -26.73 4.45
C PRO A 232 -0.38 -25.36 4.01
N ILE A 233 0.15 -24.82 2.92
CA ILE A 233 -0.25 -23.52 2.35
C ILE A 233 -1.79 -23.37 2.23
N PRO A 234 -2.57 -24.35 1.70
CA PRO A 234 -4.02 -24.18 1.57
C PRO A 234 -4.70 -24.08 2.95
N THR A 235 -4.26 -24.84 3.95
CA THR A 235 -4.82 -24.81 5.30
C THR A 235 -4.51 -23.50 6.01
N ALA A 236 -3.27 -23.02 5.91
CA ALA A 236 -2.85 -21.75 6.50
C ALA A 236 -3.61 -20.56 5.86
N ALA A 237 -3.73 -20.55 4.53
CA ALA A 237 -4.49 -19.51 3.82
C ALA A 237 -5.98 -19.52 4.21
N LEU A 238 -6.58 -20.70 4.38
CA LEU A 238 -7.98 -20.84 4.79
C LEU A 238 -8.21 -20.31 6.21
N ILE A 239 -7.31 -20.60 7.15
CA ILE A 239 -7.41 -20.08 8.53
C ILE A 239 -7.33 -18.55 8.54
N VAL A 240 -6.36 -17.97 7.82
CA VAL A 240 -6.22 -16.50 7.72
C VAL A 240 -7.46 -15.90 7.07
N ALA A 241 -7.97 -16.50 6.00
CA ALA A 241 -9.18 -16.04 5.33
C ALA A 241 -10.41 -16.04 6.26
N VAL A 242 -10.60 -17.10 7.05
CA VAL A 242 -11.71 -17.19 8.03
C VAL A 242 -11.58 -16.12 9.11
N ILE A 243 -10.38 -15.93 9.66
CA ILE A 243 -10.14 -14.90 10.69
C ILE A 243 -10.37 -13.50 10.12
N SER A 244 -9.82 -13.19 8.94
CA SER A 244 -10.03 -11.91 8.26
C SER A 244 -11.50 -11.68 7.93
N ALA A 245 -12.23 -12.68 7.44
CA ALA A 245 -13.67 -12.57 7.16
C ALA A 245 -14.48 -12.32 8.44
N THR A 246 -14.15 -13.01 9.54
CA THR A 246 -14.79 -12.81 10.85
C THR A 246 -14.52 -11.40 11.39
N TYR A 247 -13.29 -10.92 11.26
CA TYR A 247 -12.92 -9.57 11.66
C TYR A 247 -13.66 -8.51 10.83
N VAL A 248 -13.72 -8.66 9.50
CA VAL A 248 -14.40 -7.71 8.62
C VAL A 248 -15.91 -7.70 8.87
N THR A 249 -16.53 -8.86 9.08
CA THR A 249 -17.97 -8.95 9.39
C THR A 249 -18.28 -8.35 10.76
N ALA A 250 -17.43 -8.56 11.76
CA ALA A 250 -17.60 -7.98 13.10
C ALA A 250 -17.33 -6.46 13.15
N GLY A 251 -16.38 -5.97 12.34
CA GLY A 251 -16.05 -4.54 12.26
C GLY A 251 -16.91 -3.74 11.30
N GLY A 252 -17.47 -4.37 10.28
CA GLY A 252 -18.34 -3.76 9.25
C GLY A 252 -19.84 -4.01 9.43
N GLY A 253 -20.23 -4.84 10.41
CA GLY A 253 -21.61 -5.13 10.74
C GLY A 253 -22.22 -4.07 11.67
N GLY A 254 -22.75 -3.01 11.07
CA GLY A 254 -23.56 -1.95 11.71
C GLY A 254 -24.24 -1.07 10.67
#